data_AF-A0A7W3YFK7-F1
#
_entry.id   AF-A0A7W3YFK7-F1
#
_cell.length_a   1.000
_cell.length_b   1.000
_cell.length_c   1.000
_cell.angle_alpha   90.00
_cell.angle_beta   90.00
_cell.angle_gamma   90.00
#
_symmetry.space_group_name_H-M   'P 1'
#
loop_
_entity.id
_entity.type
_entity.pdbx_description
1 polymer ?
#
loop_
_entity_poly.entity_id
_entity_poly.type
_entity_poly.pdbx_seq_one_letter_code
_entity_poly.pdbx_strand_id
1 'polypeptide(L)'
;MKIALSLLAALLASPWAHQAIAANGGRCLSPQSVSLSWNGEHVSKWIVTENEIKQVELPNGYSLGIKIGATSEDHTVEISLYDMNTSEATQLTRTYGGTNSQQGYGARGGADRVEELGTPGILLELTKPDCD
;
A
#
# COMPACT_ATOMS: atom_id res chain seq x y z
N MET A 1 7.56 -61.23 4.48
CA MET A 1 6.19 -61.17 3.92
C MET A 1 5.92 -59.76 3.44
N LYS A 2 5.55 -59.62 2.16
CA LYS A 2 5.03 -58.40 1.54
C LYS A 2 3.56 -58.24 1.93
N ILE A 3 3.13 -57.05 2.35
CA ILE A 3 1.81 -56.51 2.03
C ILE A 3 1.98 -55.05 1.65
N ALA A 4 1.39 -54.71 0.51
CA ALA A 4 1.39 -53.43 -0.17
C ALA A 4 -0.02 -52.82 -0.12
N LEU A 5 -0.13 -51.64 -0.73
CA LEU A 5 -1.33 -50.87 -1.11
C LEU A 5 -1.98 -50.02 -0.01
N SER A 6 -2.54 -48.84 -0.28
CA SER A 6 -2.50 -47.84 -1.38
C SER A 6 -3.58 -46.78 -1.06
N LEU A 7 -3.45 -45.59 -1.69
CA LEU A 7 -4.51 -44.60 -2.02
C LEU A 7 -5.04 -43.77 -0.82
N LEU A 8 -5.38 -42.48 -0.93
CA LEU A 8 -6.03 -41.77 -2.03
C LEU A 8 -5.77 -40.26 -1.90
N ALA A 9 -5.50 -39.59 -3.02
CA ALA A 9 -5.39 -38.14 -3.13
C ALA A 9 -6.76 -37.45 -3.11
N ALA A 10 -6.85 -36.27 -2.48
CA ALA A 10 -7.95 -35.33 -2.68
C ALA A 10 -7.38 -33.90 -2.76
N LEU A 11 -7.04 -33.48 -3.98
CA LEU A 11 -6.77 -32.09 -4.34
C LEU A 11 -8.11 -31.35 -4.42
N LEU A 12 -8.44 -30.57 -3.39
CA LEU A 12 -9.54 -29.61 -3.45
C LEU A 12 -9.04 -28.36 -4.18
N ALA A 13 -9.20 -28.35 -5.51
CA ALA A 13 -9.05 -27.14 -6.29
C ALA A 13 -10.32 -26.29 -6.12
N SER A 14 -10.25 -25.28 -5.25
CA SER A 14 -11.31 -24.27 -5.11
C SER A 14 -11.32 -23.37 -6.36
N PRO A 15 -12.41 -23.29 -7.12
CA PRO A 15 -12.53 -22.32 -8.20
C PRO A 15 -12.90 -20.97 -7.58
N TRP A 16 -11.91 -20.13 -7.29
CA TRP A 16 -12.17 -18.71 -7.10
C TRP A 16 -12.49 -18.09 -8.46
N ALA A 17 -13.77 -18.19 -8.84
CA ALA A 17 -14.34 -17.43 -9.92
C ALA A 17 -14.32 -15.94 -9.54
N HIS A 18 -13.27 -15.25 -9.93
CA HIS A 18 -13.24 -13.79 -9.92
C HIS A 18 -14.22 -13.31 -10.99
N GLN A 19 -15.35 -12.77 -10.55
CA GLN A 19 -16.30 -12.11 -11.45
C GLN A 19 -15.62 -10.87 -12.04
N ALA A 20 -15.38 -10.89 -13.34
CA ALA A 20 -15.01 -9.70 -14.09
C ALA A 20 -16.28 -8.84 -14.25
N ILE A 21 -16.29 -7.68 -13.60
CA ILE A 21 -17.34 -6.66 -13.79
C ILE A 21 -17.12 -6.04 -15.17
N ALA A 22 -18.15 -6.10 -16.01
CA ALA A 22 -18.18 -5.49 -17.33
C ALA A 22 -18.13 -3.95 -17.24
N ALA A 23 -17.32 -3.37 -18.11
CA ALA A 23 -17.09 -1.94 -18.24
C ALA A 23 -18.37 -1.18 -18.65
N ASN A 24 -18.70 -0.14 -17.89
CA ASN A 24 -19.68 0.88 -18.26
C ASN A 24 -18.91 2.21 -18.46
N GLY A 25 -18.87 2.71 -19.71
CA GLY A 25 -18.58 4.09 -20.10
C GLY A 25 -17.51 4.89 -19.34
N GLY A 26 -16.29 4.94 -19.89
CA GLY A 26 -15.52 6.19 -20.03
C GLY A 26 -14.91 6.84 -18.78
N ARG A 27 -14.74 6.11 -17.67
CA ARG A 27 -13.82 6.55 -16.61
C ARG A 27 -12.69 5.56 -16.53
N CYS A 28 -11.48 6.05 -16.66
CA CYS A 28 -10.35 5.21 -16.43
C CYS A 28 -10.23 4.88 -14.95
N LEU A 29 -10.49 3.62 -14.64
CA LEU A 29 -10.40 3.05 -13.30
C LEU A 29 -9.03 2.39 -13.10
N SER A 30 -7.96 2.99 -13.64
CA SER A 30 -6.59 2.52 -13.36
C SER A 30 -6.32 2.68 -11.87
N PRO A 31 -6.02 1.57 -11.16
CA PRO A 31 -5.84 1.63 -9.72
C PRO A 31 -4.54 2.36 -9.37
N GLN A 32 -4.56 3.09 -8.26
CA GLN A 32 -3.35 3.71 -7.70
C GLN A 32 -2.45 2.62 -7.11
N SER A 33 -1.18 2.62 -7.46
CA SER A 33 -0.12 1.81 -6.82
C SER A 33 0.73 2.70 -5.93
N VAL A 34 1.25 2.12 -4.85
CA VAL A 34 2.30 2.71 -4.01
C VAL A 34 3.46 1.74 -3.87
N SER A 35 4.68 2.26 -3.99
CA SER A 35 5.92 1.59 -3.62
C SER A 35 6.54 2.34 -2.44
N LEU A 36 6.84 1.63 -1.36
CA LEU A 36 7.49 2.14 -0.16
C LEU A 36 8.95 1.72 -0.16
N SER A 37 9.84 2.65 0.12
CA SER A 37 11.25 2.39 0.37
C SER A 37 11.72 3.06 1.66
N TRP A 38 12.74 2.46 2.27
CA TRP A 38 13.43 2.94 3.47
C TRP A 38 14.93 2.84 3.24
N ASN A 39 15.65 3.93 3.45
CA ASN A 39 17.09 4.01 3.13
C ASN A 39 17.44 3.65 1.67
N GLY A 40 16.54 3.95 0.73
CA GLY A 40 16.69 3.60 -0.68
C GLY A 40 16.42 2.12 -1.01
N GLU A 41 16.17 1.27 0.00
CA GLU A 41 15.80 -0.13 -0.21
C GLU A 41 14.29 -0.29 -0.28
N HIS A 42 13.82 -1.12 -1.21
CA HIS A 42 12.40 -1.41 -1.36
C HIS A 42 11.87 -2.23 -0.17
N VAL A 43 10.79 -1.77 0.44
CA VAL A 43 10.15 -2.42 1.59
C VAL A 43 8.85 -3.11 1.19
N SER A 44 8.00 -2.43 0.42
CA SER A 44 6.66 -2.94 0.09
C SER A 44 6.09 -2.28 -1.17
N LYS A 45 5.25 -3.00 -1.90
CA LYS A 45 4.46 -2.47 -3.02
C LYS A 45 3.03 -2.98 -2.91
N TRP A 46 2.06 -2.09 -3.10
CA TRP A 46 0.64 -2.48 -3.08
C TRP A 46 -0.21 -1.63 -4.01
N ILE A 47 -1.39 -2.15 -4.31
CA ILE A 47 -2.48 -1.42 -4.93
C ILE A 47 -3.34 -0.82 -3.82
N VAL A 48 -3.67 0.47 -3.94
CA VAL A 48 -4.49 1.19 -2.99
C VAL A 48 -5.92 0.67 -3.06
N THR A 49 -6.41 0.17 -1.93
CA THR A 49 -7.84 -0.01 -1.68
C THR A 49 -8.37 1.25 -1.01
N GLU A 50 -9.50 1.76 -1.49
CA GLU A 50 -10.11 2.95 -0.90
C GLU A 50 -10.43 2.72 0.59
N ASN A 51 -10.13 3.72 1.42
CA ASN A 51 -10.37 3.73 2.87
C ASN A 51 -9.57 2.72 3.71
N GLU A 52 -8.67 1.93 3.11
CA GLU A 52 -7.81 0.99 3.82
C GLU A 52 -6.53 1.68 4.35
N ILE A 53 -6.14 1.35 5.59
CA ILE A 53 -4.80 1.66 6.12
C ILE A 53 -3.91 0.47 5.82
N LYS A 54 -2.91 0.65 4.95
CA LYS A 54 -1.86 -0.34 4.73
C LYS A 54 -0.88 -0.28 5.90
N GLN A 55 -0.86 -1.31 6.73
CA GLN A 55 0.17 -1.49 7.75
C GLN A 55 1.43 -2.13 7.14
N VAL A 56 2.60 -1.60 7.50
CA VAL A 56 3.92 -2.12 7.13
C VAL A 56 4.86 -1.99 8.33
N GLU A 57 5.61 -3.05 8.63
CA GLU A 57 6.72 -2.99 9.58
C GLU A 57 7.98 -2.53 8.85
N LEU A 58 8.60 -1.45 9.32
CA LEU A 58 9.84 -0.93 8.75
C LEU A 58 11.06 -1.74 9.24
N PRO A 59 12.21 -1.68 8.54
CA PRO A 59 13.41 -2.42 8.94
C PRO A 59 13.94 -2.12 10.35
N ASN A 60 13.55 -0.99 10.94
CA ASN A 60 13.88 -0.63 12.33
C ASN A 60 12.86 -1.16 13.36
N GLY A 61 11.89 -1.97 12.94
CA GLY A 61 10.82 -2.52 13.78
C GLY A 61 9.64 -1.57 14.02
N TYR A 62 9.63 -0.38 13.43
CA TYR A 62 8.54 0.57 13.58
C TYR A 62 7.31 0.15 12.76
N SER A 63 6.16 0.00 13.41
CA SER A 63 4.88 -0.32 12.77
C SER A 63 4.23 0.94 12.21
N LEU A 64 4.21 1.09 10.89
CA LEU A 64 3.68 2.25 10.17
C LEU A 64 2.38 1.91 9.46
N GLY A 65 1.36 2.76 9.60
CA GLY A 65 0.14 2.74 8.82
C GLY A 65 0.17 3.80 7.72
N ILE A 66 -0.25 3.45 6.51
CA ILE A 66 -0.28 4.36 5.35
C ILE A 66 -1.65 4.28 4.72
N LYS A 67 -2.35 5.41 4.62
CA LYS A 67 -3.63 5.53 3.92
C LYS A 67 -3.48 6.48 2.74
N ILE A 68 -3.96 6.04 1.57
CA ILE A 68 -4.08 6.89 0.38
C ILE A 68 -5.57 7.13 0.13
N GLY A 69 -5.99 8.38 0.25
CA GLY A 69 -7.36 8.82 0.02
C GLY A 69 -7.55 9.46 -1.35
N ALA A 70 -8.73 9.29 -1.94
CA ALA A 70 -9.14 10.10 -3.09
C ALA A 70 -9.40 11.55 -2.65
N THR A 71 -9.19 12.49 -3.57
CA THR A 71 -9.61 13.89 -3.41
C THR A 71 -10.63 14.26 -4.47
N SER A 72 -11.20 15.46 -4.39
CA SER A 72 -12.04 16.01 -5.46
C SER A 72 -11.27 16.40 -6.72
N GLU A 73 -9.93 16.42 -6.68
CA GLU A 73 -9.08 16.78 -7.80
C GLU A 73 -8.53 15.53 -8.51
N ASP A 74 -8.71 15.45 -9.83
CA ASP A 74 -8.50 14.23 -10.63
C ASP A 74 -7.04 13.69 -10.65
N HIS A 75 -6.08 14.45 -10.13
CA HIS A 75 -4.67 14.06 -10.07
C HIS A 75 -4.03 14.21 -8.69
N THR A 76 -4.82 14.52 -7.67
CA THR A 76 -4.33 14.71 -6.30
C THR A 76 -4.87 13.59 -5.40
N VAL A 77 -4.00 13.05 -4.56
CA VAL A 77 -4.37 12.11 -3.50
C VAL A 77 -4.03 12.71 -2.15
N GLU A 78 -4.81 12.30 -1.15
CA GLU A 78 -4.47 12.53 0.24
C GLU A 78 -3.58 11.39 0.74
N ILE A 79 -2.54 11.74 1.50
CA ILE A 79 -1.59 10.79 2.07
C ILE A 79 -1.57 11.01 3.58
N SER A 80 -2.01 10.00 4.33
CA SER A 80 -2.05 10.02 5.78
C SER A 80 -1.18 8.91 6.35
N LEU A 81 -0.31 9.27 7.29
CA LEU A 81 0.58 8.33 7.99
C LEU A 81 0.12 8.15 9.44
N TYR A 82 0.25 6.94 9.95
CA TYR A 82 -0.20 6.56 11.28
C TYR A 82 0.87 5.76 12.04
N ASP A 83 1.02 6.05 13.33
CA ASP A 83 1.70 5.17 14.27
C ASP A 83 0.78 3.99 14.58
N MET A 84 1.29 2.78 14.38
CA MET A 84 0.59 1.51 14.61
C MET A 84 1.23 0.68 15.73
N ASN A 85 2.09 1.28 16.56
CA ASN A 85 2.74 0.59 17.70
C ASN A 85 1.87 0.56 18.96
N THR A 86 0.80 1.36 19.00
CA THR A 86 -0.19 1.36 20.08
C THR A 86 -1.44 0.57 19.66
N SER A 87 -2.37 0.35 20.59
CA SER A 87 -3.63 -0.35 20.30
C SER A 87 -4.57 0.42 19.36
N GLU A 88 -4.36 1.74 19.22
CA GLU A 88 -5.17 2.63 18.39
C GLU A 88 -4.27 3.40 17.42
N ALA A 89 -4.58 3.34 16.13
CA ALA A 89 -3.82 4.05 15.09
C ALA A 89 -3.80 5.57 15.38
N THR A 90 -2.61 6.13 15.57
CA THR A 90 -2.44 7.57 15.84
C THR A 90 -1.93 8.27 14.59
N GLN A 91 -2.68 9.24 14.06
CA GLN A 91 -2.25 9.95 12.85
C GLN A 91 -1.02 10.82 13.13
N LEU A 92 0.06 10.59 12.38
CA LEU A 92 1.31 11.33 12.46
C LEU A 92 1.27 12.58 11.58
N THR A 93 0.82 12.43 10.33
CA THR A 93 0.71 13.53 9.36
C THR A 93 -0.38 13.24 8.34
N ARG A 94 -0.85 14.31 7.68
CA ARG A 94 -1.76 14.30 6.54
C ARG A 94 -1.30 15.35 5.53
N THR A 95 -0.99 14.90 4.33
CA THR A 95 -0.49 15.72 3.22
C THR A 95 -1.26 15.42 1.93
N TYR A 96 -0.98 16.18 0.88
CA TYR A 96 -1.53 15.95 -0.45
C TYR A 96 -0.40 15.86 -1.46
N GLY A 97 -0.53 14.95 -2.42
CA GLY A 97 0.47 14.73 -3.46
C GLY A 97 -0.17 14.32 -4.77
N GLY A 98 0.61 14.39 -5.85
CA GLY A 98 0.16 13.93 -7.16
C GLY A 98 -0.01 12.41 -7.19
N THR A 99 -1.00 11.93 -7.95
CA THR A 99 -1.23 10.49 -8.25
C THR A 99 0.00 9.79 -8.86
N ASN A 100 0.86 10.56 -9.54
CA ASN A 100 2.16 10.15 -10.07
C ASN A 100 3.26 11.03 -9.45
N SER A 101 3.78 10.65 -8.28
CA SER A 101 4.74 11.48 -7.55
C SER A 101 5.60 10.69 -6.56
N GLN A 102 6.67 11.32 -6.09
CA GLN A 102 7.52 10.81 -5.01
C GLN A 102 7.36 11.69 -3.77
N GLN A 103 7.12 11.08 -2.61
CA GLN A 103 6.80 11.76 -1.36
C GLN A 103 7.68 11.21 -0.24
N GLY A 104 8.61 12.03 0.25
CA GLY A 104 9.52 11.67 1.34
C GLY A 104 8.97 12.10 2.70
N TYR A 105 9.12 11.26 3.73
CA TYR A 105 8.73 11.58 5.09
C TYR A 105 9.81 11.13 6.08
N GLY A 106 10.16 11.99 7.03
CA GLY A 106 11.16 11.66 8.04
C GLY A 106 11.46 12.85 8.96
N ALA A 107 12.40 12.65 9.89
CA ALA A 107 12.76 13.68 10.86
C ALA A 107 13.34 14.95 10.21
N ARG A 108 13.90 14.80 8.99
CA ARG A 108 14.44 15.89 8.16
C ARG A 108 13.40 16.54 7.23
N GLY A 109 12.18 16.01 7.16
CA GLY A 109 11.13 16.50 6.25
C GLY A 109 11.17 15.86 4.86
N GLY A 110 10.54 16.55 3.91
CA GLY A 110 10.26 16.10 2.55
C GLY A 110 8.92 16.66 2.11
N ALA A 111 7.94 15.77 1.88
CA ALA A 111 6.53 16.14 1.79
C ALA A 111 6.00 16.67 3.13
N ASP A 112 6.44 16.08 4.25
CA ASP A 112 6.28 16.63 5.60
C ASP A 112 7.32 16.05 6.57
N ARG A 113 7.44 16.67 7.74
CA ARG A 113 8.31 16.22 8.84
C ARG A 113 7.56 15.25 9.75
N VAL A 114 8.14 14.07 9.96
CA VAL A 114 7.62 13.02 10.86
C VAL A 114 8.78 12.50 11.69
N GLU A 115 8.85 12.87 12.97
CA GLU A 115 10.02 12.59 13.82
C GLU A 115 10.18 11.09 14.11
N GLU A 116 9.07 10.38 14.23
CA GLU A 116 8.96 8.96 14.56
C GLU A 116 9.63 8.06 13.51
N LEU A 117 9.66 8.51 12.25
CA LEU A 117 10.31 7.79 11.15
C LEU A 117 11.84 7.96 11.13
N GLY A 118 12.37 8.87 11.96
CA GLY A 118 13.80 9.07 12.13
C GLY A 118 14.52 9.51 10.84
N THR A 119 15.78 9.07 10.71
CA THR A 119 16.62 9.26 9.51
C THR A 119 17.09 7.88 9.05
N PRO A 120 16.96 7.53 7.76
CA PRO A 120 16.66 8.42 6.62
C PRO A 120 15.18 8.74 6.40
N GLY A 121 14.27 8.13 7.16
CA GLY A 121 12.83 8.22 6.89
C GLY A 121 12.39 7.24 5.79
N ILE A 122 11.24 7.51 5.18
CA ILE A 122 10.67 6.72 4.09
C ILE A 122 10.51 7.54 2.81
N LEU A 123 10.42 6.86 1.69
CA LEU A 123 10.01 7.43 0.41
C LEU A 123 8.86 6.60 -0.16
N LEU A 124 7.75 7.28 -0.47
CA LEU A 124 6.63 6.73 -1.21
C LEU A 124 6.74 7.14 -2.67
N GLU A 125 6.64 6.16 -3.57
CA GLU A 125 6.45 6.39 -4.99
C GLU A 125 5.01 6.00 -5.34
N LEU A 126 4.24 6.99 -5.77
CA LEU A 126 2.85 6.88 -6.18
C LEU A 126 2.81 6.78 -7.70
N THR A 127 2.13 5.77 -8.22
CA THR A 127 1.93 5.59 -9.66
C THR A 127 0.48 5.24 -9.97
N LYS A 128 -0.11 5.97 -10.90
CA LYS A 128 -1.41 5.69 -11.49
C LYS A 128 -1.24 5.70 -13.01
N PRO A 129 -1.44 4.55 -13.69
CA PRO A 129 -1.34 4.48 -15.14
C PRO A 129 -2.24 5.53 -15.81
N ASP A 130 -1.68 6.23 -16.80
CA ASP A 130 -2.46 7.05 -17.72
C ASP A 130 -3.42 6.16 -18.51
N CYS A 131 -4.47 6.80 -18.99
CA CYS A 131 -5.59 6.13 -19.58
C CYS A 131 -5.80 6.71 -20.96
N ASP A 132 -5.20 6.04 -21.94
CA ASP A 132 -5.32 6.38 -23.35
C ASP A 132 -6.74 6.08 -23.89
#